data_AF-A0A6N2M9L6-F1
#
_entry.id   AF-A0A6N2M9L6-F1
#
_cell.length_a   1.000
_cell.length_b   1.000
_cell.length_c   1.000
_cell.angle_alpha   90.00
_cell.angle_beta   90.00
_cell.angle_gamma   90.00
#
_symmetry.space_group_name_H-M   'P 1'
#
loop_
_entity.id
_entity.type
_entity.pdbx_description
1 polymer ?
#
loop_
_entity_poly.entity_id
_entity_poly.type
_entity_poly.pdbx_seq_one_letter_code
_entity_poly.pdbx_strand_id
1 'polypeptide(L)'
;MERCNWFDGRWAKDDSYPIFAPGSCPHIDEPFNCFINGRPDSEYQKYKWKPRHCNIPRMNGKIMLEMLRGKRLVFVGDSLNRNMWESLVCILLNSVEDKSKVFEASGREEFRSESSYSFIFEDYNSSVEFFQSPFLVQEWEMEGKNGSKKETLRLDMVERSSDKYRTADVLIFNTGHWWTHEKTLDGRGYYQEGSHVYSQLNVDKAFRKALRTWARWVETKTDPLKTLVFFRGYSVSHFRWRVGFWWEM
;
A
#
# COMPACT_ATOMS: atom_id res chain seq x y z
N MET A 1 -16.35 28.32 7.12
CA MET A 1 -16.60 26.87 7.11
C MET A 1 -15.29 26.19 7.47
N GLU A 2 -15.24 25.51 8.61
CA GLU A 2 -14.10 24.64 8.93
C GLU A 2 -14.04 23.53 7.88
N ARG A 3 -12.88 23.36 7.24
CA ARG A 3 -12.65 22.21 6.34
C ARG A 3 -12.79 20.94 7.17
N CYS A 4 -13.60 19.98 6.73
CA CYS A 4 -13.75 18.75 7.48
C CYS A 4 -12.43 17.98 7.54
N ASN A 5 -11.87 17.84 8.75
CA ASN A 5 -10.75 16.96 9.00
C ASN A 5 -11.25 15.50 9.06
N TRP A 6 -10.93 14.71 8.05
CA TRP A 6 -11.35 13.31 7.98
C TRP A 6 -10.60 12.40 8.97
N PHE A 7 -9.50 12.86 9.55
CA PHE A 7 -8.68 12.09 10.49
C PHE A 7 -9.05 12.32 11.96
N ASP A 8 -9.92 13.31 12.25
CA ASP A 8 -10.46 13.54 13.59
C ASP A 8 -11.88 12.99 13.70
N GLY A 9 -12.05 11.97 14.55
CA GLY A 9 -13.28 11.21 14.61
C GLY A 9 -13.21 10.05 15.58
N ARG A 10 -14.15 9.11 15.42
CA ARG A 10 -14.24 7.91 16.25
C ARG A 10 -14.76 6.73 15.45
N TRP A 11 -14.41 5.53 15.90
CA TRP A 11 -15.05 4.31 15.46
C TRP A 11 -16.49 4.24 15.99
N ALA A 12 -17.43 3.89 15.13
CA ALA A 12 -18.83 3.68 15.48
C ALA A 12 -19.32 2.37 14.87
N LYS A 13 -20.14 1.64 15.62
CA LYS A 13 -20.80 0.43 15.11
C LYS A 13 -21.82 0.79 14.02
N ASP A 14 -21.85 0.01 12.96
CA ASP A 14 -22.78 0.11 11.85
C ASP A 14 -23.12 -1.29 11.33
N ASP A 15 -24.37 -1.70 11.55
CA ASP A 15 -24.81 -3.05 11.23
C ASP A 15 -24.90 -3.33 9.72
N SER A 16 -24.83 -2.28 8.88
CA SER A 16 -24.75 -2.43 7.42
C SER A 16 -23.37 -2.92 6.94
N TYR A 17 -22.34 -2.92 7.77
CA TYR A 17 -21.03 -3.52 7.47
C TYR A 17 -21.03 -5.05 7.66
N PRO A 18 -20.09 -5.81 7.06
CA PRO A 18 -19.02 -5.38 6.15
C PRO A 18 -19.54 -4.91 4.77
N ILE A 19 -18.65 -4.33 3.95
CA ILE A 19 -19.00 -3.84 2.60
C ILE A 19 -19.27 -5.00 1.62
N PHE A 20 -18.60 -6.13 1.83
CA PHE A 20 -18.83 -7.38 1.09
C PHE A 20 -18.85 -8.55 2.08
N ALA A 21 -19.49 -9.65 1.72
CA ALA A 21 -19.65 -10.79 2.62
C ALA A 21 -18.31 -11.50 2.91
N PRO A 22 -18.03 -11.95 4.16
CA PRO A 22 -16.85 -12.74 4.46
C PRO A 22 -16.75 -13.99 3.57
N GLY A 23 -15.55 -14.33 3.10
CA GLY A 23 -15.33 -15.46 2.20
C GLY A 23 -15.80 -15.29 0.76
N SER A 24 -16.48 -14.18 0.41
CA SER A 24 -16.99 -13.96 -0.95
C SER A 24 -15.93 -13.51 -1.98
N CYS A 25 -14.74 -13.14 -1.52
CA CYS A 25 -13.66 -12.67 -2.39
C CYS A 25 -12.53 -13.71 -2.46
N PRO A 26 -12.24 -14.27 -3.65
CA PRO A 26 -11.18 -15.27 -3.81
C PRO A 26 -9.77 -14.68 -3.81
N HIS A 27 -9.63 -13.36 -3.90
CA HIS A 27 -8.33 -12.67 -4.04
C HIS A 27 -7.75 -12.16 -2.72
N ILE A 28 -8.38 -12.49 -1.59
CA ILE A 28 -7.80 -12.19 -0.26
C ILE A 28 -6.82 -13.29 0.06
N ASP A 29 -5.56 -12.89 0.22
CA ASP A 29 -4.48 -13.80 0.59
C ASP A 29 -4.75 -14.48 1.93
N GLU A 30 -4.38 -15.75 2.05
CA GLU A 30 -4.63 -16.55 3.27
C GLU A 30 -4.12 -15.87 4.56
N PRO A 31 -2.92 -15.25 4.62
CA PRO A 31 -2.47 -14.53 5.82
C PRO A 31 -3.39 -13.38 6.27
N PHE A 32 -4.21 -12.83 5.36
CA PHE A 32 -5.16 -11.76 5.65
C PHE A 32 -6.60 -12.26 5.80
N ASN A 33 -6.86 -13.55 5.54
CA ASN A 33 -8.21 -14.11 5.52
C ASN A 33 -8.62 -14.70 6.88
N CYS A 34 -8.94 -13.82 7.83
CA CYS A 34 -9.37 -14.24 9.18
C CYS A 34 -10.60 -15.17 9.16
N PHE A 35 -11.47 -15.07 8.14
CA PHE A 35 -12.67 -15.89 8.04
C PHE A 35 -12.31 -17.35 7.71
N ILE A 36 -11.50 -17.58 6.68
CA ILE A 36 -11.02 -18.93 6.33
C ILE A 36 -10.13 -19.49 7.44
N ASN A 37 -9.37 -18.61 8.12
CA ASN A 37 -8.48 -19.00 9.22
C ASN A 37 -9.22 -19.27 10.54
N GLY A 38 -10.56 -19.31 10.54
CA GLY A 38 -11.36 -19.78 11.65
C GLY A 38 -11.49 -18.81 12.83
N ARG A 39 -11.32 -17.50 12.61
CA ARG A 39 -11.53 -16.50 13.67
C ARG A 39 -13.00 -16.56 14.16
N PRO A 40 -13.25 -16.75 15.47
CA PRO A 40 -14.59 -17.03 15.99
C PRO A 40 -15.47 -15.78 16.14
N ASP A 41 -14.89 -14.60 16.36
CA ASP A 41 -15.61 -13.33 16.50
C ASP A 41 -15.72 -12.57 15.16
N SER A 42 -16.83 -11.86 14.93
CA SER A 42 -17.08 -11.09 13.69
C SER A 42 -17.37 -9.59 13.93
N GLU A 43 -17.49 -9.16 15.19
CA GLU A 43 -17.86 -7.78 15.54
C GLU A 43 -16.85 -6.74 15.03
N TYR A 44 -15.58 -7.12 14.86
CA TYR A 44 -14.55 -6.23 14.30
C TYR A 44 -14.90 -5.73 12.89
N GLN A 45 -15.72 -6.47 12.14
CA GLN A 45 -16.15 -6.10 10.80
C GLN A 45 -17.27 -5.05 10.80
N LYS A 46 -17.92 -4.79 11.94
CA LYS A 46 -19.11 -3.92 12.06
C LYS A 46 -18.77 -2.47 12.38
N TYR A 47 -17.50 -2.08 12.27
CA TYR A 47 -17.06 -0.73 12.62
C TYR A 47 -16.82 0.12 11.39
N LYS A 48 -17.30 1.36 11.44
CA LYS A 48 -16.97 2.43 10.49
C LYS A 48 -16.30 3.60 11.19
N TRP A 49 -15.42 4.28 10.47
CA TRP A 49 -14.86 5.54 10.91
C TRP A 49 -15.86 6.68 10.69
N LYS A 50 -16.15 7.47 11.74
CA LYS A 50 -17.05 8.62 11.67
C LYS A 50 -16.29 9.89 12.06
N PRO A 51 -15.97 10.79 11.10
CA PRO A 51 -15.38 12.08 11.42
C PRO A 51 -16.28 12.91 12.32
N ARG A 52 -15.68 13.78 13.12
CA ARG A 52 -16.39 14.59 14.11
C ARG A 52 -17.25 15.69 13.49
N HIS A 53 -16.77 16.29 12.41
CA HIS A 53 -17.33 17.52 11.84
C HIS A 53 -17.96 17.33 10.45
N CYS A 54 -18.00 16.11 9.92
CA CYS A 54 -18.74 15.79 8.70
C CYS A 54 -19.10 14.31 8.60
N ASN A 55 -19.92 13.98 7.61
CA ASN A 55 -20.27 12.60 7.27
C ASN A 55 -19.52 12.17 6.01
N ILE A 56 -18.87 11.01 6.08
CA ILE A 56 -18.32 10.34 4.89
C ILE A 56 -19.40 9.39 4.38
N PRO A 57 -19.78 9.46 3.09
CA PRO A 57 -20.73 8.51 2.52
C PRO A 57 -20.17 7.09 2.62
N ARG A 58 -21.07 6.11 2.81
CA ARG A 58 -20.67 4.70 2.78
C ARG A 58 -20.06 4.39 1.41
N MET A 59 -18.97 3.61 1.42
CA MET A 59 -18.35 3.12 0.19
C MET A 59 -19.37 2.36 -0.66
N ASN A 60 -19.51 2.76 -1.91
CA ASN A 60 -20.35 2.11 -2.91
C ASN A 60 -19.46 1.75 -4.10
N GLY A 61 -19.25 0.45 -4.34
CA GLY A 61 -18.34 0.01 -5.39
C GLY A 61 -18.83 0.33 -6.80
N LYS A 62 -20.15 0.38 -7.07
CA LYS A 62 -20.66 0.83 -8.38
C LYS A 62 -20.32 2.29 -8.66
N ILE A 63 -20.49 3.17 -7.67
CA ILE A 63 -20.11 4.58 -7.80
C ILE A 63 -18.60 4.70 -8.02
N MET A 64 -17.79 3.97 -7.26
CA MET A 64 -16.33 3.99 -7.43
C MET A 64 -15.91 3.48 -8.81
N LEU A 65 -16.51 2.40 -9.31
CA LEU A 65 -16.23 1.86 -10.64
C LEU A 65 -16.54 2.89 -11.74
N GLU A 66 -17.66 3.60 -11.64
CA GLU A 66 -17.97 4.71 -12.56
C GLU A 66 -16.97 5.86 -12.46
N MET A 67 -16.54 6.23 -11.25
CA MET A 67 -15.49 7.24 -11.06
C MET A 67 -14.16 6.81 -11.66
N LEU A 68 -13.87 5.51 -11.68
CA LEU A 68 -12.66 4.91 -12.25
C LEU A 68 -12.79 4.56 -13.73
N ARG A 69 -13.95 4.80 -14.37
CA ARG A 69 -14.17 4.43 -15.77
C ARG A 69 -13.12 5.08 -16.68
N GLY A 70 -12.43 4.26 -17.47
CA GLY A 70 -11.34 4.72 -18.34
C GLY A 70 -10.06 5.12 -17.61
N LYS A 71 -9.89 4.76 -16.33
CA LYS A 71 -8.77 5.19 -15.48
C LYS A 71 -7.94 4.03 -14.95
N ARG A 72 -6.69 4.35 -14.61
CA ARG A 72 -5.78 3.47 -13.87
C ARG A 72 -5.63 3.98 -12.43
N LEU A 73 -5.95 3.12 -11.46
CA LEU A 73 -5.66 3.35 -10.05
C LEU A 73 -4.55 2.42 -9.61
N VAL A 74 -3.47 2.97 -9.07
CA VAL A 74 -2.26 2.21 -8.75
C VAL A 74 -1.83 2.42 -7.31
N PHE A 75 -1.66 1.31 -6.59
CA PHE A 75 -1.07 1.23 -5.26
C PHE A 75 0.42 0.92 -5.39
N VAL A 76 1.28 1.67 -4.69
CA VAL A 76 2.73 1.43 -4.69
C VAL A 76 3.24 1.46 -3.25
N GLY A 77 3.85 0.38 -2.77
CA GLY A 77 4.35 0.38 -1.39
C GLY A 77 4.65 -0.99 -0.81
N ASP A 78 4.54 -1.09 0.51
CA ASP A 78 4.77 -2.32 1.25
C ASP A 78 3.50 -3.20 1.32
N SER A 79 3.57 -4.30 2.08
CA SER A 79 2.47 -5.25 2.24
C SER A 79 1.19 -4.65 2.81
N LEU A 80 1.25 -3.50 3.49
CA LEU A 80 0.06 -2.85 4.01
C LEU A 80 -0.70 -2.16 2.87
N ASN A 81 0.00 -1.60 1.88
CA ASN A 81 -0.65 -1.09 0.66
C ASN A 81 -1.28 -2.24 -0.14
N ARG A 82 -0.60 -3.39 -0.22
CA ARG A 82 -1.16 -4.61 -0.83
C ARG A 82 -2.48 -5.00 -0.17
N ASN A 83 -2.53 -5.00 1.17
CA ASN A 83 -3.75 -5.30 1.90
C ASN A 83 -4.90 -4.30 1.61
N MET A 84 -4.58 -3.01 1.41
CA MET A 84 -5.56 -1.99 1.01
C MET A 84 -6.04 -2.20 -0.44
N TRP A 85 -5.13 -2.57 -1.34
CA TRP A 85 -5.43 -2.92 -2.73
C TRP A 85 -6.35 -4.15 -2.81
N GLU A 86 -6.04 -5.24 -2.10
CA GLU A 86 -6.89 -6.44 -2.04
C GLU A 86 -8.30 -6.09 -1.54
N SER A 87 -8.39 -5.29 -0.47
CA SER A 87 -9.68 -4.81 0.05
C SER A 87 -10.48 -4.05 -1.00
N LEU A 88 -9.86 -3.13 -1.74
CA LEU A 88 -10.54 -2.38 -2.79
C LEU A 88 -10.98 -3.29 -3.94
N VAL A 89 -10.09 -4.17 -4.43
CA VAL A 89 -10.42 -5.14 -5.49
C VAL A 89 -11.64 -5.97 -5.10
N CYS A 90 -11.70 -6.47 -3.86
CA CYS A 90 -12.84 -7.24 -3.35
C CYS A 90 -14.14 -6.44 -3.25
N ILE A 91 -14.08 -5.16 -2.87
CA ILE A 91 -15.25 -4.27 -2.87
C ILE A 91 -15.80 -4.10 -4.28
N LEU A 92 -14.91 -3.83 -5.25
CA LEU A 92 -15.30 -3.60 -6.64
C LEU A 92 -15.80 -4.88 -7.32
N LEU A 93 -15.12 -6.01 -7.11
CA LEU A 93 -15.53 -7.32 -7.62
C LEU A 93 -16.91 -7.75 -7.11
N ASN A 94 -17.26 -7.41 -5.87
CA ASN A 94 -18.59 -7.68 -5.33
C ASN A 94 -19.65 -6.63 -5.74
N SER A 95 -19.27 -5.64 -6.54
CA SER A 95 -20.17 -4.59 -7.05
C SER A 95 -20.44 -4.70 -8.55
N VAL A 96 -19.68 -5.51 -9.29
CA VAL A 96 -19.94 -5.79 -10.71
C VAL A 96 -21.08 -6.79 -10.89
N GLU A 97 -21.74 -6.72 -12.04
CA GLU A 97 -22.84 -7.63 -12.40
C GLU A 97 -22.30 -8.94 -12.99
N ASP A 98 -21.31 -8.84 -13.88
CA ASP A 98 -20.62 -9.98 -14.48
C ASP A 98 -19.18 -10.08 -13.97
N LYS A 99 -18.95 -11.02 -13.04
CA LYS A 99 -17.61 -11.26 -12.47
C LYS A 99 -16.65 -11.89 -13.48
N SER A 100 -17.13 -12.49 -14.57
CA SER A 100 -16.25 -13.10 -15.60
C SER A 100 -15.46 -12.06 -16.39
N LYS A 101 -15.91 -10.81 -16.37
CA LYS A 101 -15.27 -9.64 -16.97
C LYS A 101 -14.28 -8.92 -16.04
N VAL A 102 -13.96 -9.56 -14.92
CA VAL A 102 -12.93 -9.09 -13.99
C VAL A 102 -11.85 -10.15 -13.91
N PHE A 103 -10.63 -9.79 -14.33
CA PHE A 103 -9.51 -10.73 -14.38
C PHE A 103 -8.19 -10.04 -14.08
N GLU A 104 -7.23 -10.83 -13.61
CA GLU A 104 -5.85 -10.38 -13.47
C GLU A 104 -5.18 -10.37 -14.85
N ALA A 105 -4.55 -9.25 -15.22
CA ALA A 105 -4.05 -8.99 -16.57
C ALA A 105 -3.00 -10.01 -17.05
N SER A 106 -2.27 -10.64 -16.14
CA SER A 106 -1.27 -11.66 -16.43
C SER A 106 -1.86 -13.08 -16.44
N GLY A 107 -3.16 -13.24 -16.18
CA GLY A 107 -3.87 -14.51 -16.13
C GLY A 107 -3.50 -15.40 -14.94
N ARG A 108 -2.98 -14.82 -13.84
CA ARG A 108 -2.41 -15.57 -12.72
C ARG A 108 -3.42 -15.77 -11.58
N GLU A 109 -3.32 -16.92 -10.92
CA GLU A 109 -4.14 -17.26 -9.74
C GLU A 109 -3.38 -17.15 -8.41
N GLU A 110 -2.04 -17.19 -8.41
CA GLU A 110 -1.21 -17.08 -7.20
C GLU A 110 -0.59 -15.69 -7.03
N PHE A 111 -0.84 -15.08 -5.87
CA PHE A 111 -0.46 -13.69 -5.56
C PHE A 111 0.74 -13.56 -4.60
N ARG A 112 1.56 -14.61 -4.40
CA ARG A 112 2.59 -14.61 -3.33
C ARG A 112 4.00 -14.17 -3.75
N SER A 113 4.37 -14.24 -5.03
CA SER A 113 5.77 -14.06 -5.50
C SER A 113 6.04 -12.86 -6.39
N GLU A 114 5.02 -12.07 -6.76
CA GLU A 114 5.15 -11.14 -7.87
C GLU A 114 5.32 -9.69 -7.42
N SER A 115 6.15 -8.97 -8.18
CA SER A 115 6.43 -7.55 -7.95
C SER A 115 5.29 -6.62 -8.37
N SER A 116 4.30 -7.11 -9.12
CA SER A 116 3.15 -6.32 -9.54
C SER A 116 1.90 -7.16 -9.89
N TYR A 117 0.73 -6.61 -9.61
CA TYR A 117 -0.58 -7.18 -9.95
C TYR A 117 -1.48 -6.13 -10.62
N SER A 118 -2.34 -6.55 -11.55
CA SER A 118 -3.28 -5.65 -12.23
C SER A 118 -4.63 -6.33 -12.45
N PHE A 119 -5.66 -5.90 -11.71
CA PHE A 119 -7.04 -6.33 -12.00
C PHE A 119 -7.69 -5.40 -13.01
N ILE A 120 -8.20 -5.98 -14.09
CA ILE A 120 -8.94 -5.29 -15.14
C ILE A 120 -10.43 -5.46 -14.89
N PHE A 121 -11.17 -4.35 -14.94
CA PHE A 121 -12.63 -4.31 -14.91
C PHE A 121 -13.11 -3.92 -16.31
N GLU A 122 -13.38 -4.91 -17.15
CA GLU A 122 -13.57 -4.72 -18.59
C GLU A 122 -14.74 -3.79 -18.93
N ASP A 123 -15.89 -3.99 -18.28
CA ASP A 123 -17.10 -3.14 -18.48
C ASP A 123 -16.88 -1.66 -18.13
N TYR A 124 -15.83 -1.35 -17.37
CA TYR A 124 -15.46 0.00 -16.96
C TYR A 124 -14.21 0.52 -17.67
N ASN A 125 -13.55 -0.31 -18.48
CA ASN A 125 -12.27 0.01 -19.10
C ASN A 125 -11.28 0.62 -18.07
N SER A 126 -11.18 -0.01 -16.90
CA SER A 126 -10.39 0.51 -15.77
C SER A 126 -9.52 -0.58 -15.15
N SER A 127 -8.39 -0.18 -14.55
CA SER A 127 -7.50 -1.09 -13.84
C SER A 127 -7.27 -0.66 -12.38
N VAL A 128 -7.10 -1.67 -11.52
CA VAL A 128 -6.67 -1.50 -10.13
C VAL A 128 -5.42 -2.32 -9.89
N GLU A 129 -4.30 -1.63 -9.74
CA GLU A 129 -2.96 -2.21 -9.82
C GLU A 129 -2.20 -2.07 -8.50
N PHE A 130 -1.26 -2.98 -8.26
CA PHE A 130 -0.32 -2.94 -7.14
C PHE A 130 1.11 -3.13 -7.65
N PHE A 131 2.05 -2.32 -7.15
CA PHE A 131 3.49 -2.48 -7.34
C PHE A 131 4.17 -2.59 -5.98
N GLN A 132 4.91 -3.67 -5.77
CA GLN A 132 5.70 -3.87 -4.57
C GLN A 132 6.90 -2.92 -4.58
N SER A 133 6.90 -2.00 -3.64
CA SER A 133 8.01 -1.07 -3.45
C SER A 133 8.11 -0.71 -1.96
N PRO A 134 8.62 -1.63 -1.12
CA PRO A 134 8.53 -1.48 0.33
C PRO A 134 9.23 -0.23 0.87
N PHE A 135 10.25 0.25 0.16
CA PHE A 135 11.04 1.43 0.49
C PHE A 135 10.75 2.64 -0.41
N LEU A 136 9.95 2.50 -1.48
CA LEU A 136 9.75 3.48 -2.58
C LEU A 136 11.01 3.80 -3.41
N VAL A 137 12.18 3.61 -2.82
CA VAL A 137 13.49 3.70 -3.43
C VAL A 137 14.04 2.33 -3.81
N GLN A 138 15.14 2.32 -4.56
CA GLN A 138 15.57 1.15 -5.30
C GLN A 138 16.54 0.25 -4.52
N GLU A 139 16.20 -1.04 -4.44
CA GLU A 139 17.12 -2.08 -4.00
C GLU A 139 18.20 -2.35 -5.07
N TRP A 140 19.42 -2.60 -4.60
CA TRP A 140 20.61 -2.69 -5.43
C TRP A 140 21.60 -3.73 -4.90
N GLU A 141 22.42 -4.27 -5.80
CA GLU A 141 23.49 -5.20 -5.45
C GLU A 141 24.83 -4.59 -5.88
N MET A 142 25.81 -4.61 -4.99
CA MET A 142 27.19 -4.24 -5.28
C MET A 142 28.10 -5.46 -5.19
N GLU A 143 29.12 -5.51 -6.03
CA GLU A 143 30.20 -6.49 -5.90
C GLU A 143 31.12 -6.11 -4.73
N GLY A 144 31.29 -7.05 -3.81
CA GLY A 144 32.20 -6.95 -2.68
C GLY A 144 33.64 -7.32 -3.07
N LYS A 145 34.58 -6.97 -2.20
CA LYS A 145 36.04 -7.17 -2.42
C LYS A 145 36.45 -8.63 -2.68
N ASN A 146 35.63 -9.60 -2.27
CA ASN A 146 35.89 -11.04 -2.41
C ASN A 146 34.95 -11.72 -3.42
N GLY A 147 34.29 -10.96 -4.29
CA GLY A 147 33.26 -11.48 -5.20
C GLY A 147 31.91 -11.79 -4.52
N SER A 148 31.75 -11.46 -3.24
CA SER A 148 30.46 -11.55 -2.55
C SER A 148 29.52 -10.46 -3.01
N LYS A 149 28.23 -10.78 -3.19
CA LYS A 149 27.21 -9.76 -3.45
C LYS A 149 26.84 -9.06 -2.14
N LYS A 150 26.78 -7.74 -2.17
CA LYS A 150 26.33 -6.91 -1.05
C LYS A 150 25.07 -6.17 -1.44
N GLU A 151 23.98 -6.49 -0.77
CA GLU A 151 22.71 -5.79 -0.93
C GLU A 151 22.79 -4.39 -0.32
N THR A 152 22.23 -3.43 -1.04
CA THR A 152 22.22 -2.02 -0.67
C THR A 152 20.89 -1.39 -1.08
N LEU A 153 20.54 -0.27 -0.44
CA LEU A 153 19.36 0.51 -0.77
C LEU A 153 19.79 1.89 -1.29
N ARG A 154 19.48 2.17 -2.57
CA ARG A 154 19.78 3.44 -3.23
C ARG A 154 18.79 4.50 -2.81
N LEU A 155 19.16 5.32 -1.82
CA LEU A 155 18.30 6.38 -1.29
C LEU A 155 18.05 7.52 -2.30
N ASP A 156 18.88 7.60 -3.35
CA ASP A 156 18.87 8.60 -4.41
C ASP A 156 18.14 8.14 -5.69
N MET A 157 17.60 6.92 -5.72
CA MET A 157 16.87 6.38 -6.86
C MET A 157 15.50 5.82 -6.44
N VAL A 158 14.44 6.21 -7.14
CA VAL A 158 13.11 5.58 -7.03
C VAL A 158 13.13 4.16 -7.59
N GLU A 159 12.20 3.33 -7.11
CA GLU A 159 12.04 1.94 -7.56
C GLU A 159 11.89 1.81 -9.08
N ARG A 160 12.41 0.69 -9.61
CA ARG A 160 12.63 0.45 -11.06
C ARG A 160 11.35 0.48 -11.88
N SER A 161 10.22 0.09 -11.31
CA SER A 161 8.92 0.04 -11.99
C SER A 161 8.23 1.39 -12.09
N SER A 162 8.85 2.48 -11.59
CA SER A 162 8.29 3.83 -11.62
C SER A 162 7.81 4.33 -12.98
N ASP A 163 8.49 3.95 -14.07
CA ASP A 163 8.05 4.29 -15.43
C ASP A 163 6.73 3.61 -15.84
N LYS A 164 6.36 2.48 -15.22
CA LYS A 164 5.13 1.73 -15.53
C LYS A 164 3.86 2.38 -14.94
N TYR A 165 4.00 3.09 -13.83
CA TYR A 165 2.86 3.68 -13.11
C TYR A 165 2.83 5.21 -13.09
N ARG A 166 3.89 5.91 -13.53
CA ARG A 166 3.93 7.39 -13.49
C ARG A 166 2.79 8.09 -14.23
N THR A 167 2.16 7.42 -15.20
CA THR A 167 1.06 7.95 -16.01
C THR A 167 -0.33 7.53 -15.53
N ALA A 168 -0.43 6.87 -14.37
CA ALA A 168 -1.73 6.50 -13.79
C ALA A 168 -2.55 7.75 -13.43
N ASP A 169 -3.88 7.62 -13.46
CA ASP A 169 -4.80 8.68 -13.05
C ASP A 169 -4.80 8.88 -11.53
N VAL A 170 -4.63 7.80 -10.76
CA VAL A 170 -4.58 7.84 -9.30
C VAL A 170 -3.42 7.00 -8.80
N LEU A 171 -2.57 7.60 -7.97
CA LEU A 171 -1.44 6.94 -7.31
C LEU A 171 -1.62 6.97 -5.78
N ILE A 172 -1.52 5.81 -5.14
CA ILE A 172 -1.61 5.66 -3.68
C ILE A 172 -0.33 5.03 -3.17
N PHE A 173 0.50 5.83 -2.51
CA PHE A 173 1.79 5.39 -1.96
C PHE A 173 1.70 5.04 -0.47
N ASN A 174 2.49 4.08 -0.01
CA ASN A 174 2.87 3.96 1.40
C ASN A 174 4.30 3.44 1.53
N THR A 175 4.90 3.67 2.70
CA THR A 175 6.10 2.95 3.15
C THR A 175 6.25 3.12 4.65
N GLY A 176 6.78 2.12 5.34
CA GLY A 176 7.05 2.22 6.78
C GLY A 176 7.51 0.92 7.42
N HIS A 177 6.82 -0.19 7.17
CA HIS A 177 7.05 -1.43 7.94
C HIS A 177 8.35 -2.16 7.63
N TRP A 178 9.06 -1.74 6.58
CA TRP A 178 10.36 -2.27 6.21
C TRP A 178 11.53 -1.45 6.77
N TRP A 179 11.26 -0.27 7.32
CA TRP A 179 12.26 0.60 7.93
C TRP A 179 12.55 0.20 9.39
N THR A 180 12.96 -1.06 9.59
CA THR A 180 13.36 -1.59 10.90
C THR A 180 14.84 -1.94 10.92
N HIS A 181 15.46 -2.00 12.10
CA HIS A 181 16.88 -2.36 12.24
C HIS A 181 17.18 -3.72 11.59
N GLU A 182 16.31 -4.71 11.78
CA GLU A 182 16.49 -6.06 11.23
C GLU A 182 16.49 -6.07 9.70
N LYS A 183 15.50 -5.38 9.08
CA LYS A 183 15.34 -5.35 7.62
C LYS A 183 16.29 -4.41 6.89
N THR A 184 17.00 -3.55 7.63
CA THR A 184 17.92 -2.56 7.07
C THR A 184 19.36 -2.75 7.51
N LEU A 185 19.70 -3.96 8.00
CA LEU A 185 21.04 -4.35 8.47
C LEU A 185 21.61 -3.39 9.54
N ASP A 186 20.74 -2.86 10.40
CA ASP A 186 21.06 -1.82 11.40
C ASP A 186 21.71 -0.56 10.77
N GLY A 187 21.40 -0.32 9.49
CA GLY A 187 22.00 0.72 8.67
C GLY A 187 23.49 0.54 8.38
N ARG A 188 24.09 -0.60 8.73
CA ARG A 188 25.53 -0.85 8.58
C ARG A 188 25.86 -1.30 7.17
N GLY A 189 26.47 -0.42 6.38
CA GLY A 189 26.90 -0.76 5.03
C GLY A 189 25.76 -0.99 4.03
N TYR A 190 24.52 -0.61 4.36
CA TYR A 190 23.33 -0.93 3.57
C TYR A 190 22.86 0.25 2.71
N TYR A 191 22.87 1.47 3.25
CA TYR A 191 22.37 2.63 2.53
C TYR A 191 23.41 3.21 1.57
N GLN A 192 22.98 3.59 0.37
CA GLN A 192 23.84 4.06 -0.71
C GLN A 192 23.27 5.33 -1.38
N GLU A 193 24.16 6.27 -1.73
CA GLU A 193 23.90 7.40 -2.63
C GLU A 193 25.03 7.49 -3.66
N GLY A 194 24.72 7.46 -4.95
CA GLY A 194 25.73 7.35 -6.01
C GLY A 194 26.65 6.15 -5.80
N SER A 195 27.97 6.37 -5.72
CA SER A 195 28.97 5.34 -5.41
C SER A 195 29.29 5.21 -3.92
N HIS A 196 28.73 6.07 -3.06
CA HIS A 196 29.02 6.09 -1.63
C HIS A 196 28.07 5.17 -0.87
N VAL A 197 28.63 4.16 -0.20
CA VAL A 197 27.92 3.31 0.75
C VAL A 197 28.24 3.77 2.17
N TYR A 198 27.21 4.14 2.92
CA TYR A 198 27.36 4.55 4.31
C TYR A 198 27.86 3.39 5.17
N SER A 199 28.95 3.59 5.93
CA SER A 199 29.42 2.58 6.89
C SER A 199 28.36 2.28 7.95
N GLN A 200 27.69 3.32 8.45
CA GLN A 200 26.49 3.25 9.26
C GLN A 200 25.65 4.51 9.04
N LEU A 201 24.35 4.36 8.83
CA LEU A 201 23.41 5.48 8.74
C LEU A 201 22.13 5.16 9.52
N ASN A 202 21.72 6.09 10.38
CA ASN A 202 20.50 5.97 11.17
C ASN A 202 19.26 5.89 10.25
N VAL A 203 18.34 4.97 10.58
CA VAL A 203 17.15 4.65 9.78
C VAL A 203 16.25 5.87 9.54
N ASP A 204 16.07 6.78 10.50
CA ASP A 204 15.24 7.98 10.31
C ASP A 204 15.87 8.95 9.31
N LYS A 205 17.21 9.04 9.30
CA LYS A 205 17.94 9.83 8.30
C LYS A 205 17.80 9.21 6.92
N ALA A 206 17.91 7.89 6.81
CA ALA A 206 17.73 7.17 5.56
C ALA A 206 16.28 7.30 5.03
N PHE A 207 15.29 7.11 5.89
CA PHE A 207 13.86 7.28 5.60
C PHE A 207 13.57 8.69 5.04
N ARG A 208 14.05 9.74 5.72
CA ARG A 208 13.90 11.12 5.25
C ARG A 208 14.56 11.37 3.90
N LYS A 209 15.73 10.76 3.64
CA LYS A 209 16.41 10.86 2.33
C LYS A 209 15.57 10.18 1.24
N ALA A 210 15.12 8.95 1.47
CA ALA A 210 14.28 8.22 0.52
C ALA A 210 12.98 8.96 0.20
N LEU A 211 12.27 9.47 1.21
CA LEU A 211 11.04 10.24 0.99
C LEU A 211 11.29 11.54 0.22
N ARG A 212 12.43 12.21 0.40
CA ARG A 212 12.80 13.38 -0.41
C ARG A 212 13.02 13.01 -1.87
N THR A 213 13.67 11.88 -2.13
CA THR A 213 13.85 11.35 -3.50
C THR A 213 12.51 11.02 -4.14
N TRP A 214 11.63 10.31 -3.42
CA TRP A 214 10.28 10.01 -3.88
C TRP A 214 9.45 11.27 -4.15
N ALA A 215 9.44 12.25 -3.23
CA ALA A 215 8.68 13.49 -3.39
C ALA A 215 9.12 14.28 -4.63
N ARG A 216 10.44 14.41 -4.85
CA ARG A 216 10.99 15.03 -6.07
C ARG A 216 10.60 14.26 -7.33
N TRP A 217 10.56 12.94 -7.28
CA TRP A 217 10.10 12.13 -8.40
C TRP A 217 8.63 12.43 -8.70
N VAL A 218 7.75 12.51 -7.70
CA VAL A 218 6.35 12.87 -7.89
C VAL A 218 6.24 14.23 -8.59
N GLU A 219 6.92 15.26 -8.05
CA GLU A 219 6.90 16.62 -8.60
C GLU A 219 7.40 16.72 -10.05
N THR A 220 8.33 15.85 -10.46
CA THR A 220 9.01 15.96 -11.76
C THR A 220 8.55 14.95 -12.81
N LYS A 221 7.92 13.84 -12.38
CA LYS A 221 7.55 12.71 -13.25
C LYS A 221 6.05 12.45 -13.33
N THR A 222 5.24 13.11 -12.51
CA THR A 222 3.77 13.04 -12.59
C THR A 222 3.20 14.37 -13.09
N ASP A 223 2.05 14.30 -13.75
CA ASP A 223 1.33 15.49 -14.23
C ASP A 223 0.23 15.84 -13.23
N PRO A 224 0.37 16.93 -12.44
CA PRO A 224 -0.60 17.27 -11.40
C PRO A 224 -1.98 17.67 -11.95
N LEU A 225 -2.11 17.91 -13.26
CA LEU A 225 -3.40 18.17 -13.92
C LEU A 225 -4.15 16.88 -14.28
N LYS A 226 -3.44 15.73 -14.33
CA LYS A 226 -4.00 14.43 -14.75
C LYS A 226 -3.98 13.37 -13.66
N THR A 227 -2.99 13.43 -12.78
CA THR A 227 -2.72 12.41 -11.78
C THR A 227 -3.00 12.93 -10.38
N LEU A 228 -3.86 12.21 -9.66
CA LEU A 228 -4.11 12.44 -8.24
C LEU A 228 -3.19 11.56 -7.40
N VAL A 229 -2.39 12.18 -6.53
CA VAL A 229 -1.41 11.47 -5.70
C VAL A 229 -1.82 11.50 -4.23
N PHE A 230 -1.85 10.33 -3.61
CA PHE A 230 -2.07 10.12 -2.19
C PHE A 230 -0.86 9.46 -1.54
N PHE A 231 -0.61 9.80 -0.28
CA PHE A 231 0.31 9.09 0.58
C PHE A 231 -0.43 8.63 1.84
N ARG A 232 -0.48 7.31 2.05
CA ARG A 232 -1.07 6.72 3.24
C ARG A 232 -0.08 6.80 4.39
N GLY A 233 -0.57 7.27 5.55
CA GLY A 233 0.21 7.30 6.79
C GLY A 233 0.60 5.91 7.31
N TYR A 234 1.43 5.89 8.36
CA TYR A 234 1.92 4.66 8.97
C TYR A 234 0.79 3.80 9.57
N SER A 235 0.86 2.48 9.39
CA SER A 235 -0.10 1.54 9.98
C SER A 235 0.44 1.04 11.32
N VAL A 236 -0.30 1.23 12.40
CA VAL A 236 0.19 0.87 13.74
C VAL A 236 0.19 -0.66 13.95
N SER A 237 1.26 -1.18 14.56
CA SER A 237 1.37 -2.56 14.99
C SER A 237 0.95 -2.70 16.45
N HIS A 238 0.14 -3.70 16.77
CA HIS A 238 -0.36 -3.96 18.13
C HIS A 238 0.24 -5.24 18.70
N PHE A 239 1.52 -5.19 19.08
CA PHE A 239 2.18 -6.28 19.79
C PHE A 239 2.28 -5.97 21.27
N ARG A 240 1.79 -6.87 22.13
CA ARG A 240 2.16 -6.88 23.54
C ARG A 240 3.49 -7.60 23.66
N TRP A 241 4.59 -6.86 23.70
CA TRP A 241 5.84 -7.43 24.20
C TRP A 241 5.61 -7.88 25.64
N ARG A 242 5.79 -9.17 25.93
CA ARG A 242 5.96 -9.65 27.30
C ARG A 242 7.35 -9.24 27.79
N VAL A 243 7.59 -7.94 27.91
CA VAL A 243 8.69 -7.38 28.68
C VAL A 243 8.14 -6.12 29.31
N GLY A 244 7.95 -6.16 30.62
CA GLY A 244 7.41 -5.03 31.36
C GLY A 244 8.35 -3.86 31.29
N PHE A 245 7.92 -2.77 30.68
CA PHE A 245 8.22 -1.42 31.13
C PHE A 245 7.03 -0.54 30.73
N TRP A 246 6.26 -0.16 31.74
CA TRP A 246 5.40 1.02 31.72
C TRP A 246 6.28 2.26 31.56
N TRP A 247 5.70 3.32 30.97
CA TRP A 247 5.83 4.78 31.22
C TRP A 247 5.38 5.45 29.90
N GLU A 248 4.18 6.04 29.83
CA GLU A 248 3.93 7.46 30.12
C GLU A 248 5.02 8.41 29.60
N MET A 249 4.74 9.01 28.43
CA MET A 249 4.70 10.46 28.20
C MET A 249 3.80 10.75 27.00
#